data_AF-A0A3D4R1C6-F1
#
_entry.id   AF-A0A3D4R1C6-F1
#
_cell.length_a   1.000
_cell.length_b   1.000
_cell.length_c   1.000
_cell.angle_alpha   90.00
_cell.angle_beta   90.00
_cell.angle_gamma   90.00
#
_symmetry.space_group_name_H-M   'P 1'
#
loop_
_entity.id
_entity.type
_entity.pdbx_description
1 polymer ?
#
loop_
_entity_poly.entity_id
_entity_poly.type
_entity_poly.pdbx_seq_one_letter_code
_entity_poly.pdbx_strand_id
1 'polypeptide(L)'
;MAVHFKLDYVNADGDISNYYPDFMVKLSTKRIVIVETKGREDLDVPLKMARLRQWCEDVNRVQKVVEYDFVYVDEEGFEKYKPTSFRQLLEGFKEYKE
;
A
#
# COMPACT_ATOMS: atom_id res chain seq x y z
N MET A 1 22.70 1.13 -1.88
CA MET A 1 21.30 1.54 -2.12
C MET A 1 20.63 0.39 -2.83
N ALA A 2 19.71 -0.32 -2.18
CA ALA A 2 18.86 -1.26 -2.89
C ALA A 2 17.89 -0.42 -3.72
N VAL A 3 18.11 -0.41 -5.03
CA VAL A 3 17.23 0.27 -5.97
C VAL A 3 16.02 -0.65 -6.15
N HIS A 4 14.81 -0.10 -5.97
CA HIS A 4 13.50 -0.78 -6.02
C HIS A 4 13.06 -1.49 -4.74
N PHE A 5 12.31 -0.78 -3.89
CA PHE A 5 11.48 -1.41 -2.86
C PHE A 5 10.48 -2.35 -3.55
N LYS A 6 10.48 -3.61 -3.14
CA LYS A 6 9.60 -4.65 -3.66
C LYS A 6 9.25 -5.63 -2.55
N LEU A 7 8.13 -6.32 -2.72
CA LEU A 7 7.67 -7.38 -1.83
C LEU A 7 7.45 -8.65 -2.65
N ASP A 8 7.98 -9.77 -2.18
CA ASP A 8 7.62 -11.08 -2.72
C ASP A 8 6.25 -11.48 -2.16
N TYR A 9 5.35 -11.96 -3.01
CA TYR A 9 4.01 -12.47 -2.65
C TYR A 9 3.70 -13.76 -3.42
N VAL A 10 2.72 -14.52 -2.94
CA VAL A 10 2.17 -15.68 -3.66
C VAL A 10 1.03 -15.17 -4.53
N ASN A 11 1.12 -15.37 -5.84
CA ASN A 11 0.10 -14.94 -6.80
C ASN A 11 -1.10 -15.91 -6.85
N ALA A 12 -2.10 -15.59 -7.66
CA ALA A 12 -3.30 -16.41 -7.81
C ALA A 12 -3.04 -17.85 -8.31
N ASP A 13 -1.92 -18.07 -9.01
CA ASP A 13 -1.49 -19.40 -9.50
C ASP A 13 -0.70 -20.20 -8.45
N GLY A 14 -0.37 -19.61 -7.30
CA GLY A 14 0.43 -20.24 -6.24
C GLY A 14 1.94 -20.04 -6.39
N ASP A 15 2.39 -19.26 -7.38
CA ASP A 15 3.79 -18.97 -7.65
C ASP A 15 4.28 -17.75 -6.87
N ILE A 16 5.60 -17.70 -6.61
CA ILE A 16 6.24 -16.50 -6.04
C ILE A 16 6.39 -15.45 -7.13
N SER A 17 5.81 -14.27 -6.90
CA SER A 17 5.89 -13.12 -7.79
C SER A 17 6.38 -11.87 -7.05
N ASN A 18 6.74 -10.83 -7.81
CA ASN A 18 7.24 -9.57 -7.28
C ASN A 18 6.16 -8.48 -7.35
N TYR A 19 5.92 -7.83 -6.22
CA TYR A 19 5.05 -6.66 -6.11
C TYR A 19 5.90 -5.40 -5.91
N TYR A 20 5.70 -4.41 -6.79
CA TYR A 20 6.31 -3.09 -6.74
C TYR A 20 5.21 -2.04 -6.53
N PRO A 21 5.11 -1.41 -5.35
CA PRO A 21 4.12 -0.38 -5.12
C PRO A 21 4.34 0.84 -6.00
N ASP A 22 3.26 1.54 -6.35
CA ASP A 22 3.33 2.72 -7.23
C ASP A 22 4.08 3.89 -6.58
N PHE A 23 3.81 4.20 -5.31
CA PHE A 23 4.47 5.30 -4.60
C PHE A 23 4.85 4.96 -3.16
N MET A 24 5.92 5.63 -2.69
CA MET A 24 6.27 5.72 -1.29
C MET A 24 6.28 7.19 -0.87
N VAL A 25 5.31 7.58 -0.05
CA VAL A 25 5.06 8.96 0.34
C VAL A 25 5.59 9.21 1.74
N LYS A 26 6.58 10.08 1.87
CA LYS A 26 7.12 10.51 3.16
C LYS A 26 6.32 11.70 3.70
N LEU A 27 5.40 11.45 4.63
CA LEU A 27 4.61 12.50 5.26
C LEU A 27 5.39 13.28 6.32
N SER A 28 6.35 12.63 6.98
CA SER A 28 7.24 13.29 7.94
C SER A 28 8.52 12.48 8.12
N THR A 29 9.39 12.91 9.04
CA THR A 29 10.55 12.10 9.47
C THR A 29 10.15 10.82 10.19
N LYS A 30 8.91 10.71 10.68
CA LYS A 30 8.41 9.58 11.48
C LYS A 30 7.27 8.80 10.83
N ARG A 31 6.83 9.16 9.62
CA ARG A 31 5.71 8.49 8.95
C ARG A 31 5.92 8.40 7.45
N ILE A 32 5.80 7.18 6.93
CA ILE A 32 5.84 6.85 5.51
C ILE A 32 4.57 6.07 5.16
N VAL A 33 3.97 6.39 4.01
CA VAL A 33 2.79 5.71 3.48
C VAL A 33 3.11 5.13 2.11
N ILE A 34 2.90 3.83 1.94
CA ILE A 34 2.98 3.16 0.65
C ILE A 34 1.62 3.29 -0.05
N VAL A 35 1.60 3.79 -1.28
CA VAL A 35 0.36 4.01 -2.04
C VAL A 35 0.33 3.04 -3.19
N GLU A 36 -0.78 2.32 -3.30
CA GLU A 36 -1.13 1.51 -4.46
C GLU A 36 -2.32 2.13 -5.17
N THR A 37 -2.21 2.34 -6.47
CA THR A 37 -3.31 2.82 -7.32
C THR A 37 -3.77 1.74 -8.28
N LYS A 38 -5.08 1.64 -8.50
CA LYS A 38 -5.66 0.71 -9.47
C LYS A 38 -6.84 1.34 -10.20
N GLY A 39 -6.77 1.32 -11.53
CA GLY A 39 -7.96 1.56 -12.37
C GLY A 39 -8.87 0.35 -12.41
N ARG A 40 -8.29 -0.84 -12.59
CA ARG A 40 -9.01 -2.11 -12.59
C ARG A 40 -8.33 -3.09 -11.65
N GLU A 41 -9.12 -3.71 -10.79
CA GLU A 41 -8.66 -4.80 -9.94
C GLU A 41 -8.44 -6.09 -10.72
N ASP A 42 -7.34 -6.75 -10.39
CA ASP A 42 -7.01 -8.10 -10.85
C ASP A 42 -7.00 -9.08 -9.67
N LEU A 43 -6.94 -10.37 -9.99
CA LEU A 43 -6.98 -11.44 -8.97
C LEU A 43 -5.85 -11.36 -7.95
N ASP A 44 -4.75 -10.68 -8.28
CA ASP A 44 -3.60 -10.53 -7.40
C ASP A 44 -3.71 -9.31 -6.48
N VAL A 45 -4.65 -8.37 -6.70
CA VAL A 45 -4.78 -7.17 -5.85
C VAL A 45 -4.96 -7.54 -4.38
N PRO A 46 -5.91 -8.42 -3.99
CA PRO A 46 -6.05 -8.81 -2.59
C PRO A 46 -4.79 -9.46 -2.00
N LEU A 47 -4.06 -10.23 -2.82
CA LEU A 47 -2.84 -10.93 -2.41
C LEU A 47 -1.67 -9.95 -2.18
N LYS A 48 -1.51 -8.97 -3.07
CA LYS A 48 -0.55 -7.87 -2.93
C LYS A 48 -0.87 -7.03 -1.70
N MET A 49 -2.13 -6.68 -1.48
CA MET A 49 -2.55 -5.88 -0.32
C MET A 49 -2.38 -6.62 1.00
N ALA A 50 -2.70 -7.92 1.05
CA ALA A 50 -2.42 -8.75 2.22
C ALA A 50 -0.91 -8.80 2.53
N ARG A 51 -0.07 -8.94 1.51
CA ARG A 51 1.39 -8.94 1.68
C ARG A 51 1.92 -7.59 2.16
N LEU A 52 1.41 -6.48 1.60
CA LEU A 52 1.78 -5.13 2.01
C LEU A 52 1.40 -4.85 3.46
N ARG A 53 0.18 -5.24 3.86
CA ARG A 53 -0.30 -5.12 5.23
C ARG A 53 0.63 -5.85 6.20
N GLN A 54 0.93 -7.12 5.92
CA GLN A 54 1.83 -7.91 6.73
C GLN A 54 3.22 -7.27 6.86
N TRP A 55 3.75 -6.73 5.75
CA TRP A 55 5.04 -6.04 5.79
C TRP A 55 5.01 -4.78 6.68
N CYS A 56 3.95 -3.98 6.61
CA CYS A 56 3.78 -2.82 7.50
C CYS A 56 3.74 -3.24 8.98
N GLU A 57 2.97 -4.29 9.30
CA GLU A 57 2.89 -4.84 10.66
C GLU A 57 4.26 -5.32 11.17
N ASP A 58 4.99 -6.06 10.34
CA ASP A 58 6.31 -6.61 10.68
C ASP A 58 7.34 -5.50 10.94
N VAL A 59 7.42 -4.51 10.04
CA VAL A 59 8.38 -3.41 10.17
C VAL A 59 8.06 -2.51 11.36
N ASN A 60 6.78 -2.24 11.61
CA ASN A 60 6.34 -1.46 12.77
C ASN A 60 6.50 -2.23 14.09
N ARG A 61 6.52 -3.57 14.06
CA ARG A 61 6.81 -4.41 15.22
C ARG A 61 8.31 -4.43 15.54
N VAL A 62 9.16 -4.50 14.52
CA VAL A 62 10.63 -4.56 14.67
C VAL A 62 11.24 -3.23 15.09
N GLN A 63 10.68 -2.11 14.64
CA GLN A 63 11.16 -0.77 14.99
C GLN A 63 10.03 0.25 15.15
N LYS A 64 10.27 1.31 15.94
CA LYS A 64 9.31 2.39 16.21
C LYS A 64 9.81 3.79 15.81
N VAL A 65 10.88 3.87 15.02
CA VAL A 65 11.48 5.14 14.57
C VAL A 65 10.63 5.79 13.49
N VAL A 66 10.13 4.99 12.55
CA VAL A 66 9.24 5.40 11.47
C VAL A 66 8.03 4.49 11.46
N GLU A 67 6.84 5.08 11.48
CA GLU A 67 5.59 4.37 11.26
C GLU A 67 5.37 4.18 9.76
N TYR A 68 5.24 2.93 9.33
CA TYR A 68 4.87 2.56 7.97
C TYR A 68 3.39 2.23 7.90
N ASP A 69 2.71 2.91 6.99
CA ASP A 69 1.30 2.71 6.70
C ASP A 69 1.15 2.49 5.18
N PHE A 70 -0.06 2.17 4.74
CA PHE A 70 -0.35 2.06 3.31
C PHE A 70 -1.72 2.65 2.95
N VAL A 71 -2.03 2.78 1.68
CA VAL A 71 -3.38 3.10 1.22
C VAL A 71 -3.57 2.54 -0.19
N TYR A 72 -4.69 1.87 -0.38
CA TYR A 72 -5.16 1.40 -1.67
C TYR A 72 -6.14 2.43 -2.24
N VAL A 73 -5.95 2.86 -3.48
CA VAL A 73 -6.74 3.90 -4.14
C VAL A 73 -7.27 3.36 -5.46
N ASP A 74 -8.56 3.02 -5.48
CA ASP A 74 -9.26 2.66 -6.70
C ASP A 74 -9.72 3.91 -7.46
N GLU A 75 -9.72 3.84 -8.80
CA GLU A 75 -10.10 4.95 -9.68
C GLU A 75 -11.55 5.39 -9.47
N GLU A 76 -12.49 4.45 -9.25
CA GLU A 76 -13.90 4.76 -9.04
C GLU A 76 -14.10 5.61 -7.78
N GLY A 77 -13.51 5.20 -6.67
CA GLY A 77 -13.48 5.93 -5.42
C GLY A 77 -12.80 7.30 -5.58
N PHE A 78 -11.67 7.36 -6.30
CA PHE A 78 -10.95 8.61 -6.49
C PHE A 78 -11.76 9.64 -7.28
N GLU A 79 -12.38 9.23 -8.39
CA GLU A 79 -13.24 10.10 -9.19
C GLU A 79 -14.52 10.50 -8.48
N LYS A 80 -15.06 9.64 -7.61
CA LYS A 80 -16.25 9.93 -6.82
C LYS A 80 -16.00 10.96 -5.72
N TYR A 81 -14.93 10.78 -4.95
CA TYR A 81 -14.68 11.58 -3.75
C TYR A 81 -13.72 12.75 -3.96
N LYS A 82 -12.89 12.71 -5.02
CA LYS A 82 -11.94 13.77 -5.43
C LYS A 82 -11.18 14.40 -4.26
N PRO A 83 -10.45 13.59 -3.47
CA PRO A 83 -9.73 14.11 -2.31
C PRO A 83 -8.71 15.18 -2.75
N THR A 84 -8.70 16.30 -2.05
CA THR A 84 -7.81 17.45 -2.35
C THR A 84 -6.61 17.52 -1.40
N SER A 85 -6.53 16.57 -0.46
CA SER A 85 -5.40 16.44 0.47
C SER A 85 -5.10 14.99 0.77
N PHE A 86 -3.84 14.71 1.12
CA PHE A 86 -3.43 13.36 1.51
C PHE A 86 -4.13 12.85 2.77
N ARG A 87 -4.53 13.76 3.67
CA ARG A 87 -5.35 13.42 4.85
C ARG A 87 -6.69 12.84 4.41
N GLN A 88 -7.39 13.52 3.50
CA GLN A 88 -8.68 13.05 2.97
C GLN A 88 -8.53 11.72 2.24
N LEU A 89 -7.42 11.52 1.50
CA LEU A 89 -7.09 10.23 0.89
C LEU A 89 -7.02 9.12 1.96
N LEU A 90 -6.24 9.31 3.03
CA LEU A 90 -6.11 8.32 4.11
C LEU A 90 -7.42 8.06 4.88
N GLU A 91 -8.28 9.07 5.01
CA GLU A 91 -9.56 8.96 5.71
C GLU A 91 -10.63 8.28 4.84
N GLY A 92 -10.65 8.56 3.54
CA GLY A 92 -11.65 8.05 2.60
C GLY A 92 -11.35 6.67 2.02
N PHE A 93 -10.09 6.28 1.92
CA PHE A 93 -9.68 5.01 1.34
C PHE A 93 -9.20 4.05 2.44
N LYS A 94 -10.14 3.21 2.90
CA LYS A 94 -9.92 2.26 4.01
C LYS A 94 -9.94 0.81 3.57
N GLU A 95 -10.09 0.55 2.28
CA GLU A 95 -10.06 -0.82 1.78
C GLU A 95 -8.74 -1.50 2.15
N TYR A 96 -8.82 -2.78 2.48
CA TYR A 96 -7.71 -3.58 2.97
C TYR A 96 -7.07 -3.09 4.28
N LYS A 97 -7.69 -2.18 5.06
CA LYS A 97 -7.19 -1.83 6.41
C LYS A 97 -7.57 -2.80 7.52
N GLU A 98 -8.54 -3.66 7.26
CA GLU A 98 -9.07 -4.67 8.19
C GLU A 98 -8.87 -6.10 7.63
#